data_AF-A0AB34KKW2-F1
#
_entry.id   AF-A0AB34KKW2-F1
#
_cell.length_a   1.000
_cell.length_b   1.000
_cell.length_c   1.000
_cell.angle_alpha   90.00
_cell.angle_beta   90.00
_cell.angle_gamma   90.00
#
_symmetry.space_group_name_H-M   'P 1'
#
loop_
_entity.id
_entity.type
_entity.pdbx_description
1 polymer ?
#
loop_
_entity_poly.entity_id
_entity_poly.type
_entity_poly.pdbx_seq_one_letter_code
_entity_poly.pdbx_strand_id
1 'polypeptide(L)'
;MDGGSLDEHLATVKAFLGRYEDEVVTLLFVNTGVPLRSWAKAFFDAGLDVMSYRPSTDKRGGNMRTGDWPLISEMVAANKRLVTFISSGADEDLVPFILPEFDYLFETNFGIESPDQYTCLPARPQFPGNFIPDRLSLVNHFLYAKFLGFRFPNASYAGTTNAAGFHVGEMGEHAVRCREMYGKRPNFFLVDFFNEGDVFDVEWGMNAY
;
A
#
# COMPACT_ATOMS: atom_id res chain seq x y z
N MET A 1 -5.73 19.04 -8.15
CA MET A 1 -4.27 18.85 -8.14
C MET A 1 -3.95 18.06 -9.40
N ASP A 2 -3.10 18.58 -10.27
CA ASP A 2 -2.49 17.75 -11.32
C ASP A 2 -1.29 17.07 -10.67
N GLY A 3 -1.36 15.74 -10.52
CA GLY A 3 -0.31 14.95 -9.88
C GLY A 3 0.93 14.76 -10.75
N GLY A 4 0.96 15.38 -11.93
CA GLY A 4 1.96 15.12 -12.95
C GLY A 4 1.60 13.89 -13.79
N SER A 5 2.38 13.65 -14.84
CA SER A 5 2.20 12.46 -15.67
C SER A 5 2.72 11.20 -14.96
N LEU A 6 2.19 10.04 -15.34
CA LEU A 6 2.72 8.74 -14.91
C LEU A 6 4.21 8.62 -15.25
N ASP A 7 4.61 9.10 -16.43
CA ASP A 7 6.00 9.02 -16.90
C ASP A 7 6.95 9.81 -16.00
N GLU A 8 6.59 11.04 -15.60
CA GLU A 8 7.40 11.85 -14.67
C GLU A 8 7.49 11.22 -13.28
N HIS A 9 6.38 10.65 -12.79
CA HIS A 9 6.37 9.95 -11.52
C HIS A 9 7.30 8.72 -11.53
N LEU A 10 7.20 7.88 -12.56
CA LEU A 10 8.06 6.71 -12.72
C LEU A 10 9.53 7.09 -12.92
N ALA A 11 9.83 8.18 -13.64
CA ALA A 11 11.19 8.69 -13.74
C ALA A 11 11.76 9.11 -12.37
N THR A 12 10.93 9.70 -11.51
CA THR A 12 11.30 10.06 -10.13
C THR A 12 11.60 8.81 -9.30
N VAL A 13 10.77 7.78 -9.39
CA VAL A 13 10.99 6.49 -8.71
C VAL A 13 12.27 5.83 -9.21
N LYS A 14 12.53 5.84 -10.52
CA LYS A 14 13.77 5.31 -11.11
C LYS A 14 15.00 6.03 -10.57
N ALA A 15 14.96 7.36 -10.50
CA ALA A 15 16.06 8.16 -9.96
C ALA A 15 16.31 7.86 -8.48
N PHE A 16 15.24 7.71 -7.69
CA PHE A 16 15.33 7.33 -6.28
C PHE A 16 16.00 5.97 -6.10
N LEU A 17 15.47 4.92 -6.75
CA LEU A 17 16.04 3.57 -6.67
C LEU A 17 17.46 3.48 -7.24
N GLY A 18 17.82 4.34 -8.20
CA GLY A 18 19.19 4.45 -8.72
C GLY A 18 20.15 5.15 -7.77
N ARG A 19 19.66 6.02 -6.88
CA ARG A 19 20.46 6.73 -5.88
C ARG A 19 20.63 5.93 -4.60
N TYR A 20 19.61 5.17 -4.20
CA TYR A 20 19.58 4.40 -2.96
C TYR A 20 19.45 2.91 -3.29
N GLU A 21 20.58 2.21 -3.28
CA GLU A 21 20.67 0.82 -3.77
C GLU A 21 20.02 -0.21 -2.83
N ASP A 22 19.92 0.11 -1.53
CA ASP A 22 19.34 -0.78 -0.51
C ASP A 22 17.83 -0.56 -0.30
N GLU A 23 17.25 0.44 -0.99
CA GLU A 23 15.84 0.80 -0.82
C GLU A 23 14.92 -0.04 -1.71
N VAL A 24 13.74 -0.36 -1.19
CA VAL A 24 12.65 -1.02 -1.89
C VAL A 24 11.44 -0.09 -1.91
N VAL A 25 10.80 0.05 -3.07
CA VAL A 25 9.62 0.90 -3.26
C VAL A 25 8.42 0.02 -3.62
N THR A 26 7.29 0.30 -2.99
CA THR A 26 5.98 -0.25 -3.38
C THR A 26 5.11 0.87 -3.92
N LEU A 27 4.55 0.68 -5.11
CA LEU A 27 3.58 1.58 -5.72
C LEU A 27 2.21 0.92 -5.73
N LEU A 28 1.19 1.66 -5.31
CA LEU A 28 -0.21 1.30 -5.47
C LEU A 28 -0.88 2.35 -6.33
N PHE A 29 -1.32 1.98 -7.54
CA PHE A 29 -2.14 2.84 -8.38
C PHE A 29 -3.60 2.41 -8.29
N VAL A 30 -4.45 3.38 -7.94
CA VAL A 30 -5.91 3.21 -7.90
C VAL A 30 -6.56 4.00 -9.04
N ASN A 31 -7.77 3.59 -9.46
CA ASN A 31 -8.50 4.24 -10.56
C ASN A 31 -7.73 4.23 -11.89
N THR A 32 -7.12 3.10 -12.23
CA THR A 32 -6.10 2.92 -13.28
C THR A 32 -6.59 2.92 -14.73
N GLY A 33 -7.77 3.52 -15.03
CA GLY A 33 -8.62 3.35 -16.21
C GLY A 33 -8.04 3.50 -17.64
N VAL A 34 -6.71 3.55 -17.80
CA VAL A 34 -5.99 3.39 -19.06
C VAL A 34 -5.64 1.91 -19.33
N PRO A 35 -5.49 1.50 -20.60
CA PRO A 35 -5.14 0.11 -20.94
C PRO A 35 -3.79 -0.34 -20.36
N LEU A 36 -3.68 -1.62 -20.00
CA LEU A 36 -2.46 -2.23 -19.44
C LEU A 36 -1.20 -2.02 -20.30
N ARG A 37 -1.35 -1.98 -21.64
CA ARG A 37 -0.22 -1.71 -22.55
C ARG A 37 0.39 -0.32 -22.32
N SER A 38 -0.41 0.67 -21.94
CA SER A 38 0.08 2.03 -21.63
C SER A 38 0.93 2.01 -20.36
N TRP A 39 0.48 1.30 -19.33
CA TRP A 39 1.27 1.06 -18.11
C TRP A 39 2.59 0.36 -18.42
N ALA A 40 2.54 -0.74 -19.17
CA ALA A 40 3.74 -1.47 -19.55
C ALA A 40 4.74 -0.57 -20.28
N LYS A 41 4.28 0.23 -21.25
CA LYS A 41 5.12 1.17 -21.99
C LYS A 41 5.81 2.17 -21.05
N ALA A 42 5.07 2.80 -20.13
CA ALA A 42 5.63 3.78 -19.21
C ALA A 42 6.74 3.16 -18.31
N PHE A 43 6.54 1.93 -17.83
CA PHE A 43 7.55 1.21 -17.06
C PHE A 43 8.80 0.84 -17.88
N PHE A 44 8.62 0.43 -19.14
CA PHE A 44 9.73 0.16 -20.06
C PHE A 44 10.51 1.43 -20.39
N ASP A 45 9.82 2.52 -20.71
CA ASP A 45 10.45 3.81 -21.03
C ASP A 45 11.27 4.34 -19.85
N ALA A 46 10.78 4.17 -18.62
CA ALA A 46 11.51 4.52 -17.39
C ALA A 46 12.62 3.53 -17.03
N GLY A 47 12.69 2.35 -17.68
CA GLY A 47 13.60 1.27 -17.32
C GLY A 47 13.36 0.70 -15.92
N LEU A 48 12.11 0.74 -15.46
CA LEU A 48 11.68 0.18 -14.18
C LEU A 48 11.25 -1.28 -14.29
N ASP A 49 10.84 -1.74 -15.47
CA ASP A 49 10.47 -3.13 -15.74
C ASP A 49 11.53 -4.15 -15.28
N VAL A 50 12.82 -3.79 -15.41
CA VAL A 50 13.95 -4.64 -15.00
C VAL A 50 14.18 -4.64 -13.48
N MET A 51 13.73 -3.60 -12.78
CA MET A 51 13.82 -3.48 -11.32
C MET A 51 12.56 -3.99 -10.62
N SER A 52 11.47 -4.18 -11.35
CA SER A 52 10.23 -4.67 -10.76
C SER A 52 10.29 -6.15 -10.38
N TYR A 53 9.78 -6.45 -9.19
CA TYR A 53 9.51 -7.80 -8.71
C TYR A 53 8.48 -8.49 -9.62
N ARG A 54 8.71 -9.79 -9.85
CA ARG A 54 7.88 -10.65 -10.68
C ARG A 54 7.63 -11.95 -9.92
N PRO A 55 6.41 -12.22 -9.46
CA PRO A 55 6.06 -13.50 -8.88
C PRO A 55 6.31 -14.64 -9.88
N SER A 56 6.78 -15.77 -9.37
CA SER A 56 6.84 -17.01 -10.15
C SER A 56 5.42 -17.43 -10.54
N THR A 57 5.29 -18.18 -11.64
CA THR A 57 3.99 -18.52 -12.22
C THR A 57 3.08 -19.29 -11.25
N ASP A 58 3.64 -20.09 -10.36
CA ASP A 58 2.90 -20.83 -9.32
C ASP A 58 2.36 -19.92 -8.20
N LYS A 59 2.85 -18.68 -8.08
CA LYS A 59 2.44 -17.69 -7.08
C LYS A 59 1.44 -16.66 -7.62
N ARG A 60 1.22 -16.61 -8.93
CA ARG A 60 0.28 -15.67 -9.57
C ARG A 60 -1.18 -16.02 -9.34
N GLY A 61 -2.08 -15.09 -9.68
CA GLY A 61 -3.53 -15.32 -9.64
C GLY A 61 -4.06 -15.61 -8.24
N GLY A 62 -3.51 -14.93 -7.24
CA GLY A 62 -3.94 -15.04 -5.84
C GLY A 62 -3.41 -16.27 -5.10
N ASN A 63 -2.43 -16.99 -5.65
CA ASN A 63 -1.78 -18.14 -5.00
C ASN A 63 -0.66 -17.75 -4.03
N MET A 64 -0.10 -16.55 -4.16
CA MET A 64 0.92 -16.04 -3.25
C MET A 64 0.36 -15.86 -1.83
N ARG A 65 1.16 -16.25 -0.85
CA ARG A 65 0.88 -16.09 0.58
C ARG A 65 1.89 -15.14 1.23
N THR A 66 1.62 -14.67 2.44
CA THR A 66 2.54 -13.73 3.13
C THR A 66 3.96 -14.29 3.22
N GLY A 67 4.09 -15.58 3.54
CA GLY A 67 5.40 -16.24 3.67
C GLY A 67 6.13 -16.54 2.35
N ASP A 68 5.48 -16.34 1.20
CA ASP A 68 6.09 -16.54 -0.12
C ASP A 68 6.85 -15.29 -0.62
N TRP A 69 6.65 -14.14 0.03
CA TRP A 69 7.36 -12.92 -0.33
C TRP A 69 8.85 -13.06 -0.02
N PRO A 70 9.73 -12.66 -0.95
CA PRO A 70 11.16 -12.63 -0.66
C PRO A 70 11.45 -11.66 0.49
N LEU A 71 12.56 -11.90 1.18
CA LEU A 71 13.09 -10.94 2.13
C LEU A 71 13.50 -9.66 1.40
N ILE A 72 13.44 -8.52 2.09
CA ILE A 72 13.94 -7.24 1.55
C ILE A 72 15.40 -7.38 1.08
N SER A 73 16.24 -8.09 1.84
CA SER A 73 17.64 -8.35 1.47
C SER A 73 17.79 -9.15 0.17
N GLU A 74 16.89 -10.09 -0.10
CA GLU A 74 16.87 -10.86 -1.35
C GLU A 74 16.40 -10.01 -2.53
N MET A 75 15.41 -9.15 -2.31
CA MET A 75 14.96 -8.17 -3.32
C MET A 75 16.08 -7.20 -3.69
N VAL A 76 16.83 -6.72 -2.69
CA VAL A 76 17.98 -5.84 -2.89
C VAL A 76 19.08 -6.55 -3.68
N ALA A 77 19.48 -7.75 -3.24
CA ALA A 77 20.52 -8.53 -3.90
C ALA A 77 20.18 -8.89 -5.37
N ALA A 78 18.90 -9.15 -5.67
CA ALA A 78 18.44 -9.45 -7.03
C ALA A 78 18.14 -8.18 -7.86
N ASN A 79 18.27 -6.98 -7.28
CA ASN A 79 17.82 -5.71 -7.84
C ASN A 79 16.35 -5.75 -8.31
N LYS A 80 15.49 -6.46 -7.58
CA LYS A 80 14.04 -6.57 -7.79
C LYS A 80 13.30 -5.74 -6.74
N ARG A 81 13.64 -4.45 -6.68
CA ARG A 81 13.33 -3.52 -5.58
C ARG A 81 12.10 -2.65 -5.82
N LEU A 82 11.31 -2.93 -6.86
CA LEU A 82 10.04 -2.25 -7.11
C LEU A 82 8.88 -3.25 -7.10
N VAL A 83 7.88 -3.04 -6.26
CA VAL A 83 6.61 -3.78 -6.31
C VAL A 83 5.53 -2.83 -6.80
N THR A 84 4.70 -3.24 -7.75
CA THR A 84 3.64 -2.39 -8.29
C THR A 84 2.32 -3.12 -8.27
N PHE A 85 1.33 -2.54 -7.59
CA PHE A 85 -0.04 -2.97 -7.58
C PHE A 85 -0.93 -2.00 -8.35
N ILE A 86 -1.89 -2.54 -9.09
CA ILE A 86 -3.00 -1.75 -9.64
C ILE A 86 -4.34 -2.33 -9.20
N SER A 87 -5.29 -1.44 -8.89
CA SER A 87 -6.61 -1.85 -8.37
C SER A 87 -7.47 -2.60 -9.39
N SER A 88 -7.21 -2.41 -10.69
CA SER A 88 -7.92 -3.08 -11.77
C SER A 88 -7.12 -3.08 -13.09
N GLY A 89 -7.43 -4.03 -13.97
CA GLY A 89 -6.85 -4.10 -15.32
C GLY A 89 -5.47 -4.74 -15.42
N ALA A 90 -4.98 -5.36 -14.33
CA ALA A 90 -3.74 -6.13 -14.37
C ALA A 90 -3.95 -7.48 -15.06
N ASP A 91 -2.91 -7.94 -15.74
CA ASP A 91 -2.83 -9.28 -16.33
C ASP A 91 -1.37 -9.71 -16.26
N GLU A 92 -1.07 -10.66 -15.37
CA GLU A 92 0.28 -11.10 -15.07
C GLU A 92 0.87 -12.02 -16.16
N ASP A 93 0.05 -12.54 -17.07
CA ASP A 93 0.52 -13.29 -18.23
C ASP A 93 1.05 -12.34 -19.32
N LEU A 94 0.48 -11.13 -19.40
CA LEU A 94 0.93 -10.08 -20.33
C LEU A 94 2.02 -9.18 -19.73
N VAL A 95 1.86 -8.77 -18.46
CA VAL A 95 2.76 -7.84 -17.77
C VAL A 95 3.04 -8.36 -16.36
N PRO A 96 4.01 -9.30 -16.18
CA PRO A 96 4.20 -10.08 -14.96
C PRO A 96 4.73 -9.30 -13.74
N PHE A 97 4.94 -8.00 -13.89
CA PHE A 97 5.46 -7.11 -12.84
C PHE A 97 4.47 -6.03 -12.40
N ILE A 98 3.28 -5.99 -13.01
CA ILE A 98 2.17 -5.13 -12.60
C ILE A 98 1.11 -6.05 -12.01
N LEU A 99 0.99 -6.02 -10.69
CA LEU A 99 0.26 -7.01 -9.92
C LEU A 99 -1.18 -6.56 -9.67
N PRO A 100 -2.19 -7.44 -9.81
CA PRO A 100 -3.55 -7.15 -9.37
C PRO A 100 -3.59 -6.99 -7.85
N GLU A 101 -3.90 -5.80 -7.35
CA GLU A 101 -3.88 -5.46 -5.91
C GLU A 101 -4.53 -6.55 -5.04
N PHE A 102 -5.78 -6.91 -5.36
CA PHE A 102 -6.57 -7.80 -4.52
C PHE A 102 -6.25 -9.29 -4.66
N ASP A 103 -5.27 -9.68 -5.47
CA ASP A 103 -4.71 -11.04 -5.42
C ASP A 103 -3.62 -11.16 -4.35
N TYR A 104 -2.97 -10.05 -4.01
CA TYR A 104 -1.80 -9.99 -3.15
C TYR A 104 -2.04 -9.26 -1.83
N LEU A 105 -3.04 -8.36 -1.79
CA LEU A 105 -3.40 -7.57 -0.64
C LEU A 105 -4.84 -7.84 -0.19
N PHE A 106 -5.09 -7.55 1.08
CA PHE A 106 -6.38 -7.10 1.55
C PHE A 106 -6.22 -5.72 2.19
N GLU A 107 -7.32 -4.97 2.26
CA GLU A 107 -7.33 -3.68 2.95
C GLU A 107 -8.55 -3.49 3.83
N THR A 108 -8.40 -2.62 4.83
CA THR A 108 -9.48 -2.23 5.75
C THR A 108 -10.44 -1.23 5.11
N ASN A 109 -11.54 -0.89 5.78
CA ASN A 109 -12.52 0.07 5.26
C ASN A 109 -11.86 1.44 4.99
N PHE A 110 -12.04 1.97 3.78
CA PHE A 110 -11.54 3.29 3.38
C PHE A 110 -12.56 4.42 3.63
N GLY A 111 -13.83 4.09 3.90
CA GLY A 111 -14.90 5.05 4.10
C GLY A 111 -15.03 5.55 5.54
N ILE A 112 -13.95 6.10 6.11
CA ILE A 112 -13.89 6.53 7.52
C ILE A 112 -14.28 8.00 7.66
N GLU A 113 -15.26 8.28 8.51
CA GLU A 113 -15.86 9.61 8.72
C GLU A 113 -15.92 10.00 10.19
N SER A 114 -15.60 9.06 11.08
CA SER A 114 -15.49 9.29 12.52
C SER A 114 -14.29 8.50 13.08
N PRO A 115 -13.55 9.05 14.06
CA PRO A 115 -12.36 8.41 14.64
C PRO A 115 -12.59 6.99 15.20
N ASP A 116 -13.82 6.65 15.59
CA ASP A 116 -14.19 5.34 16.14
C ASP A 116 -14.52 4.27 15.07
N GLN A 117 -14.51 4.63 13.78
CA GLN A 117 -14.86 3.71 12.69
C GLN A 117 -13.69 2.86 12.18
N TYR A 118 -12.47 3.11 12.65
CA TYR A 118 -11.31 2.31 12.26
C TYR A 118 -11.44 0.86 12.72
N THR A 119 -11.32 -0.05 11.76
CA THR A 119 -11.43 -1.50 11.95
C THR A 119 -10.24 -2.19 11.30
N CYS A 120 -9.81 -3.30 11.90
CA CYS A 120 -8.78 -4.17 11.35
C CYS A 120 -9.36 -5.26 10.44
N LEU A 121 -10.68 -5.36 10.32
CA LEU A 121 -11.29 -6.37 9.46
C LEU A 121 -11.09 -6.05 7.97
N PRO A 122 -10.80 -7.06 7.13
CA PRO A 122 -10.77 -6.89 5.69
C PRO A 122 -12.09 -6.37 5.15
N ALA A 123 -12.03 -5.30 4.35
CA ALA A 123 -13.16 -4.74 3.63
C ALA A 123 -13.07 -5.01 2.13
N ARG A 124 -11.85 -5.05 1.57
CA ARG A 124 -11.61 -5.37 0.16
C ARG A 124 -10.43 -6.34 -0.01
N PRO A 125 -10.61 -7.46 -0.74
CA PRO A 125 -11.91 -8.04 -1.09
C PRO A 125 -12.71 -8.42 0.16
N GLN A 126 -14.01 -8.68 0.01
CA GLN A 126 -14.86 -9.08 1.14
C GLN A 126 -14.58 -10.52 1.55
N PHE A 127 -14.47 -10.74 2.86
CA PHE A 127 -14.30 -12.05 3.47
C PHE A 127 -15.39 -12.31 4.53
N PRO A 128 -15.74 -13.58 4.79
CA PRO A 128 -16.78 -13.90 5.76
C PRO A 128 -16.31 -13.66 7.20
N GLY A 129 -17.13 -12.96 7.99
CA GLY A 129 -16.91 -12.77 9.42
C GLY A 129 -15.58 -12.07 9.73
N ASN A 130 -14.82 -12.62 10.68
CA ASN A 130 -13.53 -12.07 11.10
C ASN A 130 -12.34 -12.78 10.44
N PHE A 131 -12.54 -13.36 9.26
CA PHE A 131 -11.46 -14.05 8.55
C PHE A 131 -10.40 -13.05 8.10
N ILE A 132 -9.14 -13.30 8.49
CA ILE A 132 -7.97 -12.55 8.02
C ILE A 132 -7.27 -13.40 6.95
N PRO A 133 -7.23 -12.95 5.67
CA PRO A 133 -6.57 -13.70 4.62
C PRO A 133 -5.06 -13.69 4.81
N ASP A 134 -4.40 -14.77 4.39
CA ASP A 134 -2.93 -14.85 4.37
C ASP A 134 -2.34 -14.12 3.16
N ARG A 135 -2.48 -12.79 3.20
CA ARG A 135 -2.06 -11.83 2.18
C ARG A 135 -1.43 -10.61 2.85
N LEU A 136 -0.76 -9.76 2.07
CA LEU A 136 -0.26 -8.49 2.60
C LEU A 136 -1.43 -7.63 3.07
N SER A 137 -1.22 -6.88 4.13
CA SER A 137 -2.25 -6.03 4.76
C SER A 137 -2.00 -4.56 4.46
N LEU A 138 -3.03 -3.88 3.93
CA LEU A 138 -3.07 -2.42 3.78
C LEU A 138 -4.11 -1.83 4.74
N VAL A 139 -3.63 -1.14 5.77
CA VAL A 139 -4.50 -0.50 6.75
C VAL A 139 -4.79 0.92 6.29
N ASN A 140 -6.02 1.17 5.87
CA ASN A 140 -6.52 2.51 5.60
C ASN A 140 -6.67 3.27 6.92
N HIS A 141 -5.91 4.35 7.08
CA HIS A 141 -5.90 5.18 8.27
C HIS A 141 -5.87 6.68 7.92
N PHE A 142 -6.97 7.15 7.35
CA PHE A 142 -7.24 8.54 7.07
C PHE A 142 -8.70 8.84 7.38
N LEU A 143 -9.00 10.11 7.70
CA LEU A 143 -10.33 10.54 8.12
C LEU A 143 -10.91 11.53 7.10
N TYR A 144 -12.11 11.26 6.61
CA TYR A 144 -12.85 12.21 5.79
C TYR A 144 -13.55 13.26 6.65
N ALA A 145 -13.43 14.52 6.23
CA ALA A 145 -14.39 15.56 6.57
C ALA A 145 -15.52 15.55 5.52
N LYS A 146 -16.66 16.15 5.88
CA LYS A 146 -17.83 16.26 4.99
C LYS A 146 -18.33 17.67 4.88
N PHE A 147 -18.65 18.07 3.66
CA PHE A 147 -19.37 19.30 3.38
C PHE A 147 -20.37 19.07 2.25
N LEU A 148 -21.66 19.33 2.49
CA LEU A 148 -22.75 19.13 1.51
C LEU A 148 -22.74 17.76 0.81
N GLY A 149 -22.39 16.69 1.55
CA GLY A 149 -22.33 15.33 1.03
C GLY A 149 -21.03 14.93 0.32
N PHE A 150 -20.14 15.89 0.04
CA PHE A 150 -18.81 15.61 -0.49
C PHE A 150 -17.84 15.27 0.64
N ARG A 151 -17.03 14.22 0.41
CA ARG A 151 -15.93 13.82 1.28
C ARG A 151 -14.62 14.44 0.80
N PHE A 152 -13.77 14.84 1.72
CA PHE A 152 -12.41 15.31 1.46
C PHE A 152 -11.51 15.01 2.68
N PRO A 153 -10.18 14.91 2.50
CA PRO A 153 -9.25 14.68 3.61
C PRO A 153 -9.43 15.70 4.74
N ASN A 154 -9.59 15.23 5.99
CA ASN A 154 -9.78 16.09 7.14
C ASN A 154 -8.45 16.70 7.63
N ALA A 155 -7.94 17.70 6.91
CA ALA A 155 -6.67 18.36 7.23
C ALA A 155 -6.61 18.92 8.67
N SER A 156 -7.71 19.46 9.19
CA SER A 156 -7.76 20.03 10.54
C SER A 156 -7.63 19.00 11.67
N TYR A 157 -7.86 17.72 11.37
CA TYR A 157 -7.77 16.63 12.35
C TYR A 157 -6.57 15.70 12.07
N ALA A 158 -5.79 15.97 11.02
CA ALA A 158 -4.69 15.10 10.58
C ALA A 158 -3.66 14.83 11.69
N GLY A 159 -3.30 15.85 12.48
CA GLY A 159 -2.36 15.69 13.59
C GLY A 159 -2.85 14.70 14.67
N THR A 160 -4.16 14.61 14.91
CA THR A 160 -4.73 13.62 15.83
C THR A 160 -4.90 12.25 15.16
N THR A 161 -5.39 12.20 13.92
CA THR A 161 -5.48 10.93 13.19
C THR A 161 -4.10 10.25 13.14
N ASN A 162 -3.07 10.99 12.72
CA ASN A 162 -1.73 10.44 12.54
C ASN A 162 -0.90 10.36 13.84
N ALA A 163 -1.47 10.63 15.02
CA ALA A 163 -0.74 10.63 16.28
C ALA A 163 -0.27 9.22 16.67
N ALA A 164 0.87 9.14 17.36
CA ALA A 164 1.42 7.87 17.87
C ALA A 164 0.80 7.41 19.20
N GLY A 165 -0.19 8.13 19.70
CA GLY A 165 -0.87 7.79 20.94
C GLY A 165 -1.79 6.57 20.84
N PHE A 166 -2.38 6.24 21.99
CA PHE A 166 -3.22 5.05 22.18
C PHE A 166 -4.69 5.42 22.45
N HIS A 167 -5.12 6.58 21.96
CA HIS A 167 -6.51 7.01 22.04
C HIS A 167 -7.31 6.60 20.80
N VAL A 168 -8.64 6.56 20.94
CA VAL A 168 -9.54 6.21 19.83
C VAL A 168 -9.30 7.15 18.66
N GLY A 169 -8.99 6.56 17.50
CA GLY A 169 -8.82 7.30 16.25
C GLY A 169 -7.40 7.69 15.91
N GLU A 170 -6.45 7.46 16.82
CA GLU A 170 -5.04 7.69 16.59
C GLU A 170 -4.38 6.48 15.91
N MET A 171 -3.37 6.74 15.11
CA MET A 171 -2.67 5.73 14.32
C MET A 171 -1.96 4.70 15.19
N GLY A 172 -1.38 5.11 16.32
CA GLY A 172 -0.70 4.21 17.26
C GLY A 172 -1.63 3.14 17.83
N GLU A 173 -2.82 3.53 18.30
CA GLU A 173 -3.88 2.61 18.74
C GLU A 173 -4.25 1.62 17.64
N HIS A 174 -4.59 2.14 16.46
CA HIS A 174 -5.06 1.32 15.34
C HIS A 174 -4.00 0.32 14.89
N ALA A 175 -2.74 0.75 14.83
CA ALA A 175 -1.62 -0.09 14.44
C ALA A 175 -1.41 -1.27 15.40
N VAL A 176 -1.42 -1.02 16.72
CA VAL A 176 -1.26 -2.09 17.72
C VAL A 176 -2.45 -3.05 17.69
N ARG A 177 -3.68 -2.53 17.62
CA ARG A 177 -4.89 -3.36 17.53
C ARG A 177 -4.88 -4.26 16.30
N CYS A 178 -4.46 -3.75 15.14
CA CYS A 178 -4.37 -4.57 13.92
C CYS A 178 -3.22 -5.58 13.98
N ARG A 179 -2.08 -5.21 14.57
CA ARG A 179 -0.99 -6.16 14.82
C ARG A 179 -1.44 -7.36 15.66
N GLU A 180 -2.20 -7.10 16.72
CA GLU A 180 -2.75 -8.15 17.59
C GLU A 180 -3.73 -9.04 16.85
N MET A 181 -4.66 -8.46 16.09
CA MET A 181 -5.64 -9.22 15.31
C MET A 181 -5.00 -10.08 14.22
N TYR A 182 -3.97 -9.58 13.54
CA TYR A 182 -3.32 -10.30 12.44
C TYR A 182 -2.27 -11.31 12.93
N GLY A 183 -1.85 -11.22 14.20
CA GLY A 183 -0.71 -11.96 14.73
C GLY A 183 0.63 -11.60 14.08
N LYS A 184 0.66 -10.49 13.32
CA LYS A 184 1.82 -9.96 12.59
C LYS A 184 1.60 -8.46 12.38
N ARG A 185 2.68 -7.71 12.12
CA ARG A 185 2.60 -6.27 11.83
C ARG A 185 1.81 -6.05 10.53
N PRO A 186 1.00 -4.98 10.44
CA PRO A 186 0.51 -4.51 9.16
C PRO A 186 1.65 -4.27 8.16
N ASN A 187 1.44 -4.57 6.88
CA ASN A 187 2.47 -4.38 5.85
C ASN A 187 2.53 -2.92 5.38
N PHE A 188 1.37 -2.29 5.27
CA PHE A 188 1.23 -0.91 4.79
C PHE A 188 0.19 -0.16 5.62
N PHE A 189 0.44 1.13 5.84
CA PHE A 189 -0.56 2.09 6.27
C PHE A 189 -0.75 3.11 5.15
N LEU A 190 -2.01 3.38 4.80
CA LEU A 190 -2.37 4.48 3.91
C LEU A 190 -2.90 5.63 4.74
N VAL A 191 -2.24 6.79 4.67
CA VAL A 191 -2.57 7.98 5.45
C VAL A 191 -2.67 9.21 4.55
N ASP A 192 -3.48 10.18 4.97
CA ASP A 192 -3.45 11.53 4.41
C ASP A 192 -2.50 12.40 5.24
N PHE A 193 -1.83 13.37 4.61
CA PHE A 193 -0.92 14.31 5.28
C PHE A 193 0.15 13.61 6.13
N PHE A 194 0.92 12.70 5.51
CA PHE A 194 1.91 11.88 6.23
C PHE A 194 2.93 12.67 7.07
N ASN A 195 3.08 13.97 6.77
CA ASN A 195 3.96 14.91 7.47
C ASN A 195 3.30 15.63 8.66
N GLU A 196 2.03 15.36 8.96
CA GLU A 196 1.29 15.86 10.11
C GLU A 196 1.10 14.73 11.13
N GLY A 197 1.29 15.03 12.42
CA GLY A 197 1.29 14.01 13.49
C GLY A 197 2.61 13.23 13.53
N ASP A 198 2.53 11.95 13.93
CA ASP A 198 3.68 11.13 14.32
C ASP A 198 3.77 9.83 13.49
N VAL A 199 3.40 9.88 12.20
CA VAL A 199 3.34 8.70 11.31
C VAL A 199 4.62 7.87 11.35
N PHE A 200 5.78 8.52 11.31
CA PHE A 200 7.08 7.86 11.33
C PHE A 200 7.46 7.30 12.70
N ASP A 201 6.95 7.85 13.80
CA ASP A 201 7.14 7.26 15.13
C ASP A 201 6.32 5.98 15.27
N VAL A 202 5.12 5.93 14.68
CA VAL A 202 4.32 4.69 14.63
C VAL A 202 5.00 3.63 13.76
N GLU A 203 5.49 4.02 12.58
CA GLU A 203 6.25 3.13 11.68
C GLU A 203 7.48 2.56 12.41
N TRP A 204 8.28 3.43 13.03
CA TRP A 204 9.43 3.03 13.82
C TRP A 204 9.05 2.08 14.95
N GLY A 205 8.01 2.40 15.72
CA GLY A 205 7.53 1.58 16.82
C GLY A 205 7.02 0.20 16.39
N MET A 206 6.48 0.07 15.17
CA MET A 206 6.08 -1.22 14.60
C MET A 206 7.28 -2.05 14.16
N ASN A 207 8.41 -1.42 13.81
CA ASN A 207 9.59 -2.08 13.26
C ASN A 207 10.74 -2.26 14.26
N ALA A 208 10.72 -1.56 15.39
CA ALA A 208 11.66 -1.73 16.49
C ALA A 208 11.56 -3.15 17.10
N TYR A 209 12.71 -3.68 17.51
CA TYR A 209 12.89 -5.05 18.04
C TYR A 209 12.37 -5.23 19.46
#